data_AF-A0A7V3T1X3-F1
#
_entry.id   AF-A0A7V3T1X3-F1
#
_cell.length_a   1.000
_cell.length_b   1.000
_cell.length_c   1.000
_cell.angle_alpha   90.00
_cell.angle_beta   90.00
_cell.angle_gamma   90.00
#
_symmetry.space_group_name_H-M   'P 1'
#
loop_
_entity.id
_entity.type
_entity.pdbx_description
1 polymer ?
#
loop_
_entity_poly.entity_id
_entity_poly.type
_entity_poly.pdbx_seq_one_letter_code
_entity_poly.pdbx_strand_id
1 'polypeptide(L)'
;MMIKNSNKSTLKIYIRLAVFILLIVSLLLIIYLASSQNSTESNRLSSALAQLVNKETSSRGKGVYLKLVRKDDVFTGYCSSNGWFWHKIRDPVKAELKRNVLIGLAVTSRSDNKLCTAKFDNVKVNGIAPSSVQKSWIGMDIGKVNIKGSSRHDNGVYTIQGSGTDFLYGPDGFHYYYSELDGNGIITARLTDMDDTHTWAKAGLMIRESQDAKSKFVDVISTPNGLVMFKWRTGSKPCYKATRVLDNEYNILIRKAFHFLEFLILSVLIYLLVSLLKAKRGIAIAAALLLCTVFAGLDEFHQTFVPGRTSSMLDVFIDISGALFGLFVINIVLLITSKTRRNQKYKS
;
A
#
# COMPACT_ATOMS: atom_id res chain seq x y z
N MET A 1 -20.21 60.25 -12.39
CA MET A 1 -20.81 58.91 -12.13
C MET A 1 -20.19 57.78 -12.96
N MET A 2 -19.57 58.03 -14.13
CA MET A 2 -18.99 56.99 -15.00
C MET A 2 -17.70 56.30 -14.49
N ILE A 3 -16.85 56.99 -13.71
CA ILE A 3 -15.54 56.45 -13.28
C ILE A 3 -15.67 55.26 -12.30
N LYS A 4 -16.76 55.22 -11.50
CA LYS A 4 -16.99 54.15 -10.50
C LYS A 4 -17.41 52.81 -11.13
N ASN A 5 -17.92 52.83 -12.36
CA ASN A 5 -18.34 51.62 -13.09
C ASN A 5 -17.17 50.95 -13.83
N SER A 6 -16.22 51.73 -14.36
CA SER A 6 -15.01 51.20 -15.04
C SER A 6 -14.18 50.31 -14.11
N ASN A 7 -13.91 50.76 -12.87
CA ASN A 7 -13.17 49.94 -11.89
C ASN A 7 -13.90 48.64 -11.50
N LYS A 8 -15.23 48.61 -11.51
CA LYS A 8 -16.01 47.39 -11.24
C LYS A 8 -15.99 46.40 -12.40
N SER A 9 -15.95 46.86 -13.66
CA SER A 9 -15.79 45.98 -14.81
C SER A 9 -14.39 45.38 -14.88
N THR A 10 -13.35 46.20 -14.66
CA THR A 10 -11.96 45.75 -14.69
C THR A 10 -11.67 44.75 -13.56
N LEU A 11 -12.17 45.01 -12.34
CA LEU A 11 -12.04 44.07 -11.22
C LEU A 11 -12.70 42.71 -11.50
N LYS A 12 -13.86 42.68 -12.20
CA LYS A 12 -14.51 41.44 -12.60
C LYS A 12 -13.69 40.65 -13.62
N ILE A 13 -13.00 41.34 -14.53
CA ILE A 13 -12.10 40.72 -15.51
C ILE A 13 -10.92 40.07 -14.80
N TYR A 14 -10.27 40.78 -13.86
CA TYR A 14 -9.16 40.21 -13.09
C TYR A 14 -9.58 39.01 -12.24
N ILE A 15 -10.76 39.04 -11.60
CA ILE A 15 -11.27 37.90 -10.84
C ILE A 15 -11.52 36.68 -11.75
N ARG A 16 -12.11 36.89 -12.93
CA ARG A 16 -12.33 35.80 -13.91
C ARG A 16 -11.01 35.20 -14.39
N LEU A 17 -10.03 36.06 -14.68
CA LEU A 17 -8.70 35.63 -15.11
C LEU A 17 -7.98 34.85 -14.00
N ALA A 18 -8.05 35.33 -12.74
CA ALA A 18 -7.46 34.65 -11.60
C ALA A 18 -8.08 33.27 -11.35
N VAL A 19 -9.41 33.15 -11.40
CA VAL A 19 -10.10 31.85 -11.26
C VAL A 19 -9.75 30.91 -12.42
N PHE A 20 -9.64 31.43 -13.64
CA PHE A 20 -9.24 30.63 -14.80
C PHE A 20 -7.79 30.13 -14.70
N ILE A 21 -6.86 30.99 -14.27
CA ILE A 21 -5.47 30.60 -14.00
C ILE A 21 -5.42 29.55 -12.89
N LEU A 22 -6.18 29.72 -11.81
CA LEU A 22 -6.25 28.72 -10.74
C LEU A 22 -6.80 27.38 -11.24
N LEU A 23 -7.78 27.37 -12.14
CA LEU A 23 -8.26 26.14 -12.77
C LEU A 23 -7.20 25.47 -13.64
N ILE A 24 -6.41 26.24 -14.39
CA ILE A 24 -5.29 25.70 -15.16
C ILE A 24 -4.23 25.13 -14.22
N VAL A 25 -3.89 25.84 -13.15
CA VAL A 25 -2.92 25.37 -12.14
C VAL A 25 -3.42 24.10 -11.47
N SER A 26 -4.70 24.04 -11.09
CA SER A 26 -5.32 22.82 -10.56
C SER A 26 -5.30 21.69 -11.58
N LEU A 27 -5.60 21.93 -12.85
CA LEU A 27 -5.53 20.91 -13.90
C LEU A 27 -4.11 20.40 -14.11
N LEU A 28 -3.13 21.30 -14.16
CA LEU A 28 -1.71 20.94 -14.27
C LEU A 28 -1.23 20.19 -13.03
N LEU A 29 -1.75 20.53 -11.85
CA LEU A 29 -1.47 19.79 -10.62
C LEU A 29 -2.09 18.40 -10.65
N ILE A 30 -3.32 18.23 -11.16
CA ILE A 30 -3.95 16.91 -11.35
C ILE A 30 -3.07 16.06 -12.27
N ILE A 31 -2.67 16.59 -13.44
CA ILE A 31 -1.82 15.89 -14.39
C ILE A 31 -0.45 15.56 -13.78
N TYR A 32 0.13 16.51 -13.04
CA TYR A 32 1.38 16.30 -12.33
C TYR A 32 1.23 15.23 -11.26
N LEU A 33 0.18 15.24 -10.44
CA LEU A 33 -0.05 14.26 -9.39
C LEU A 33 -0.39 12.89 -9.97
N ALA A 34 -1.17 12.81 -11.05
CA ALA A 34 -1.46 11.60 -11.83
C ALA A 34 -0.17 10.93 -12.33
N SER A 35 0.81 11.73 -12.76
CA SER A 35 2.13 11.24 -13.19
C SER A 35 3.13 11.04 -12.03
N SER A 36 2.97 11.79 -10.94
CA SER A 36 3.78 11.84 -9.71
C SER A 36 3.27 10.89 -8.62
N GLN A 37 2.24 10.11 -8.92
CA GLN A 37 1.62 9.14 -8.04
C GLN A 37 2.62 7.99 -7.64
N ASN A 38 3.84 7.97 -8.19
CA ASN A 38 5.01 7.18 -7.76
C ASN A 38 6.15 8.02 -7.14
N SER A 39 5.89 9.27 -6.74
CA SER A 39 6.93 10.23 -6.41
C SER A 39 7.67 9.89 -5.13
N THR A 40 8.97 10.15 -5.19
CA THR A 40 9.91 10.16 -4.08
C THR A 40 9.38 10.99 -2.90
N GLU A 41 8.56 12.01 -3.13
CA GLU A 41 8.05 12.93 -2.11
C GLU A 41 6.85 12.39 -1.31
N SER A 42 5.86 11.77 -1.97
CA SER A 42 4.80 11.04 -1.26
C SER A 42 5.40 9.92 -0.40
N ASN A 43 6.37 9.18 -0.97
CA ASN A 43 7.11 8.17 -0.24
C ASN A 43 7.89 8.76 0.96
N ARG A 44 8.49 9.96 0.82
CA ARG A 44 9.20 10.66 1.90
C ARG A 44 8.25 11.07 3.02
N LEU A 45 7.11 11.68 2.71
CA LEU A 45 6.13 12.11 3.70
C LEU A 45 5.54 10.92 4.45
N SER A 46 5.20 9.84 3.75
CA SER A 46 4.73 8.61 4.38
C SER A 46 5.80 7.97 5.26
N SER A 47 7.06 7.95 4.81
CA SER A 47 8.17 7.42 5.61
C SER A 47 8.40 8.27 6.87
N ALA A 48 8.33 9.60 6.76
CA ALA A 48 8.50 10.50 7.89
C ALA A 48 7.34 10.35 8.91
N LEU A 49 6.09 10.31 8.43
CA LEU A 49 4.92 10.08 9.27
C LEU A 49 4.94 8.70 9.91
N ALA A 50 5.30 7.65 9.18
CA ALA A 50 5.46 6.31 9.72
C ALA A 50 6.56 6.24 10.79
N GLN A 51 7.67 6.97 10.62
CA GLN A 51 8.72 7.07 11.64
C GLN A 51 8.24 7.80 12.90
N LEU A 52 7.48 8.88 12.75
CA LEU A 52 6.89 9.62 13.89
C LEU A 52 5.87 8.75 14.65
N VAL A 53 4.99 8.05 13.94
CA VAL A 53 4.02 7.15 14.57
C VAL A 53 4.70 5.93 15.19
N ASN A 54 5.76 5.39 14.57
CA ASN A 54 6.57 4.31 15.17
C ASN A 54 7.25 4.74 16.48
N LYS A 55 7.64 6.02 16.58
CA LYS A 55 8.21 6.57 17.81
C LYS A 55 7.19 6.54 18.96
N GLU A 56 5.92 6.81 18.67
CA GLU A 56 4.81 6.77 19.65
C GLU A 56 4.24 5.36 19.90
N THR A 57 4.31 4.46 18.91
CA THR A 57 3.81 3.07 18.99
C THR A 57 4.87 2.05 19.39
N SER A 58 6.04 2.52 19.87
CA SER A 58 7.17 1.73 20.37
C SER A 58 6.88 0.93 21.67
N SER A 59 5.61 0.62 21.95
CA SER A 59 5.27 -0.55 22.75
C SER A 59 5.17 -1.76 21.83
N ARG A 60 6.19 -2.62 21.83
CA ARG A 60 6.13 -4.04 21.40
C ARG A 60 4.71 -4.60 21.52
N GLY A 61 4.01 -4.87 20.41
CA GLY A 61 2.65 -5.42 20.53
C GLY A 61 1.85 -5.71 19.26
N LYS A 62 2.21 -5.19 18.07
CA LYS A 62 1.50 -5.53 16.83
C LYS A 62 2.45 -6.20 15.85
N GLY A 63 2.52 -7.53 15.92
CA GLY A 63 3.21 -8.36 14.95
C GLY A 63 2.75 -8.09 13.51
N VAL A 64 3.54 -8.51 12.53
CA VAL A 64 3.27 -8.28 11.11
C VAL A 64 2.60 -9.49 10.49
N TYR A 65 1.49 -9.28 9.77
CA TYR A 65 0.85 -10.31 8.97
C TYR A 65 1.51 -10.42 7.60
N LEU A 66 1.82 -11.65 7.20
CA LEU A 66 2.47 -12.02 5.95
C LEU A 66 1.55 -12.97 5.17
N LYS A 67 1.54 -12.85 3.84
CA LYS A 67 0.81 -13.76 2.95
C LYS A 67 1.58 -13.96 1.66
N LEU A 68 1.67 -15.22 1.23
CA LEU A 68 2.27 -15.61 -0.04
C LEU A 68 1.28 -16.49 -0.80
N VAL A 69 0.96 -16.07 -2.02
CA VAL A 69 0.03 -16.74 -2.92
C VAL A 69 0.79 -17.28 -4.13
N ARG A 70 0.59 -18.56 -4.43
CA ARG A 70 1.00 -19.21 -5.67
C ARG A 70 -0.23 -19.56 -6.51
N LYS A 71 -0.24 -19.07 -7.76
CA LYS A 71 -1.19 -19.47 -8.80
C LYS A 71 -0.39 -19.82 -10.05
N ASP A 72 -0.29 -21.11 -10.32
CA ASP A 72 0.56 -21.74 -11.33
C ASP A 72 2.03 -21.33 -11.10
N ASP A 73 2.64 -20.61 -12.04
CA ASP A 73 3.99 -20.06 -11.93
C ASP A 73 4.03 -18.62 -11.41
N VAL A 74 2.87 -18.04 -11.10
CA VAL A 74 2.74 -16.65 -10.66
C VAL A 74 2.64 -16.57 -9.15
N PHE A 75 3.49 -15.73 -8.56
CA PHE A 75 3.58 -15.53 -7.12
C PHE A 75 3.27 -14.10 -6.75
N THR A 76 2.49 -13.93 -5.68
CA THR A 76 2.15 -12.61 -5.14
C THR A 76 2.35 -12.58 -3.63
N GLY A 77 3.17 -11.62 -3.18
CA GLY A 77 3.44 -11.37 -1.77
C GLY A 77 2.65 -10.19 -1.22
N TYR A 78 2.13 -10.35 0.00
CA TYR A 78 1.36 -9.33 0.72
C TYR A 78 1.81 -9.19 2.17
N CYS A 79 1.57 -8.02 2.73
CA CYS A 79 1.74 -7.74 4.16
C CYS A 79 0.55 -6.95 4.73
N SER A 80 0.38 -6.96 6.05
CA SER A 80 -0.68 -6.23 6.74
C SER A 80 -0.31 -5.93 8.21
N SER A 81 -0.77 -4.80 8.75
CA SER A 81 -0.63 -4.47 10.17
C SER A 81 -1.72 -5.10 11.05
N ASN A 82 -2.83 -5.55 10.44
CA ASN A 82 -4.05 -5.92 11.16
C ASN A 82 -4.65 -7.28 10.73
N GLY A 83 -4.17 -7.86 9.63
CA GLY A 83 -4.63 -9.16 9.12
C GLY A 83 -5.92 -9.11 8.31
N TRP A 84 -6.58 -7.95 8.25
CA TRP A 84 -7.82 -7.70 7.51
C TRP A 84 -7.55 -7.00 6.19
N PHE A 85 -6.76 -5.92 6.23
CA PHE A 85 -6.39 -5.12 5.08
C PHE A 85 -5.02 -5.53 4.57
N TRP A 86 -4.99 -6.18 3.40
CA TRP A 86 -3.77 -6.74 2.83
C TRP A 86 -3.21 -5.84 1.74
N HIS A 87 -1.94 -5.50 1.87
CA HIS A 87 -1.23 -4.68 0.90
C HIS A 87 -0.31 -5.54 0.05
N LYS A 88 -0.46 -5.45 -1.27
CA LYS A 88 0.45 -6.09 -2.22
C LYS A 88 1.83 -5.43 -2.12
N ILE A 89 2.88 -6.23 -2.00
CA ILE A 89 4.26 -5.70 -1.87
C ILE A 89 4.76 -5.19 -3.23
N ARG A 90 4.40 -5.89 -4.32
CA ARG A 90 4.65 -5.50 -5.71
C ARG A 90 3.77 -6.28 -6.67
N ASP A 91 3.83 -5.94 -7.95
CA ASP A 91 3.20 -6.73 -9.01
C ASP A 91 3.67 -8.19 -9.01
N PRO A 92 2.78 -9.13 -9.39
CA PRO A 92 3.08 -10.56 -9.36
C PRO A 92 4.33 -10.92 -10.17
N VAL A 93 5.06 -11.93 -9.72
CA VAL A 93 6.30 -12.41 -10.35
C VAL A 93 6.14 -13.83 -10.85
N LYS A 94 6.76 -14.13 -12.00
CA LYS A 94 6.91 -15.50 -12.48
C LYS A 94 8.20 -16.11 -11.93
N ALA A 95 8.11 -17.28 -11.29
CA ALA A 95 9.27 -17.92 -10.66
C ALA A 95 9.59 -19.34 -11.16
N GLU A 96 8.78 -19.92 -12.05
CA GLU A 96 9.03 -21.21 -12.71
C GLU A 96 9.50 -22.31 -11.73
N LEU A 97 8.74 -22.48 -10.66
CA LEU A 97 8.93 -23.53 -9.65
C LEU A 97 8.22 -24.80 -10.13
N LYS A 98 8.80 -25.99 -9.87
CA LYS A 98 8.11 -27.27 -10.07
C LYS A 98 6.71 -27.30 -9.45
N ARG A 99 5.86 -28.20 -9.94
CA ARG A 99 4.50 -28.39 -9.42
C ARG A 99 4.49 -28.75 -7.93
N ASN A 100 5.25 -29.78 -7.55
CA ASN A 100 5.45 -30.17 -6.15
C ASN A 100 6.55 -29.31 -5.53
N VAL A 101 6.22 -28.63 -4.43
CA VAL A 101 7.11 -27.74 -3.70
C VAL A 101 6.93 -27.91 -2.20
N LEU A 102 7.78 -27.25 -1.43
CA LEU A 102 7.67 -27.11 0.01
C LEU A 102 7.09 -25.74 0.33
N ILE A 103 6.20 -25.65 1.31
CA ILE A 103 5.57 -24.41 1.79
C ILE A 103 5.67 -24.35 3.32
N GLY A 104 6.11 -23.21 3.87
CA GLY A 104 6.38 -23.16 5.31
C GLY A 104 6.97 -21.86 5.85
N LEU A 105 7.47 -21.97 7.08
CA LEU A 105 8.09 -20.90 7.88
C LEU A 105 9.62 -21.04 7.81
N ALA A 106 10.31 -19.95 7.48
CA ALA A 106 11.77 -19.89 7.37
C ALA A 106 12.35 -18.88 8.36
N VAL A 107 13.40 -19.25 9.10
CA VAL A 107 14.08 -18.39 10.08
C VAL A 107 15.60 -18.50 9.97
N THR A 108 16.28 -17.36 9.89
CA THR A 108 17.75 -17.24 9.99
C THR A 108 18.13 -16.09 10.90
N SER A 109 19.19 -16.29 11.68
CA SER A 109 19.76 -15.25 12.56
C SER A 109 20.75 -14.33 11.84
N ARG A 110 21.09 -14.64 10.59
CA ARG A 110 22.23 -14.07 9.86
C ARG A 110 23.60 -14.39 10.48
N SER A 111 23.67 -15.33 11.42
CA SER A 111 24.89 -15.80 12.07
C SER A 111 24.86 -17.32 12.28
N ASP A 112 25.91 -18.04 11.88
CA ASP A 112 25.96 -19.48 12.12
C ASP A 112 26.06 -19.84 13.61
N ASN A 113 26.57 -18.91 14.43
CA ASN A 113 26.89 -19.15 15.84
C ASN A 113 25.85 -18.57 16.81
N LYS A 114 24.67 -18.20 16.32
CA LYS A 114 23.59 -17.64 17.14
C LYS A 114 22.25 -18.11 16.61
N LEU A 115 21.35 -18.56 17.49
CA LEU A 115 19.96 -18.81 17.13
C LEU A 115 19.17 -17.50 17.17
N CYS A 116 18.32 -17.32 16.17
CA CYS A 116 17.22 -16.35 16.20
C CYS A 116 15.93 -17.12 16.45
N THR A 117 15.18 -16.73 17.46
CA THR A 117 13.85 -17.23 17.74
C THR A 117 12.82 -16.32 17.10
N ALA A 118 11.93 -16.89 16.28
CA ALA A 118 10.77 -16.21 15.75
C ALA A 118 9.49 -16.92 16.20
N LYS A 119 8.47 -16.13 16.52
CA LYS A 119 7.15 -16.63 16.93
C LYS A 119 6.11 -16.23 15.89
N PHE A 120 5.33 -17.21 15.46
CA PHE A 120 4.21 -17.01 14.54
C PHE A 120 2.91 -17.52 15.14
N ASP A 121 1.81 -16.85 14.82
CA ASP A 121 0.47 -17.38 15.02
C ASP A 121 -0.37 -17.21 13.75
N ASN A 122 -1.62 -17.71 13.78
CA ASN A 122 -2.56 -17.67 12.65
C ASN A 122 -1.95 -18.22 11.35
N VAL A 123 -1.12 -19.27 11.47
CA VAL A 123 -0.52 -19.96 10.33
C VAL A 123 -1.59 -20.79 9.64
N LYS A 124 -1.86 -20.49 8.37
CA LYS A 124 -2.85 -21.20 7.55
C LYS A 124 -2.27 -21.48 6.18
N VAL A 125 -2.48 -22.71 5.70
CA VAL A 125 -2.10 -23.15 4.35
C VAL A 125 -3.35 -23.64 3.64
N ASN A 126 -3.74 -22.96 2.56
CA ASN A 126 -4.88 -23.34 1.71
C ASN A 126 -4.36 -23.77 0.33
N GLY A 127 -5.03 -24.71 -0.34
CA GLY A 127 -4.59 -25.26 -1.64
C GLY A 127 -3.91 -26.63 -1.55
N ILE A 128 -3.92 -27.27 -0.38
CA ILE A 128 -3.74 -28.71 -0.29
C ILE A 128 -4.97 -29.31 -0.99
N ALA A 129 -4.78 -30.11 -2.05
CA ALA A 129 -5.88 -30.81 -2.71
C ALA A 129 -6.75 -31.54 -1.66
N PRO A 130 -8.07 -31.72 -1.89
CA PRO A 130 -8.98 -32.35 -0.93
C PRO A 130 -8.71 -33.84 -0.67
N SER A 131 -7.58 -34.39 -1.13
CA SER A 131 -7.07 -35.69 -0.69
C SER A 131 -6.46 -35.58 0.71
N SER A 132 -7.34 -35.44 1.72
CA SER A 132 -7.40 -36.11 3.03
C SER A 132 -6.14 -36.62 3.77
N VAL A 133 -4.94 -36.14 3.45
CA VAL A 133 -3.74 -36.31 4.28
C VAL A 133 -3.13 -34.93 4.41
N GLN A 134 -3.45 -34.24 5.50
CA GLN A 134 -2.68 -33.05 5.90
C GLN A 134 -1.23 -33.51 6.05
N LYS A 135 -0.39 -33.21 5.05
CA LYS A 135 1.02 -33.60 5.07
C LYS A 135 1.66 -33.01 6.32
N SER A 136 2.26 -33.89 7.11
CA SER A 136 2.89 -33.53 8.38
C SER A 136 3.93 -32.43 8.17
N TRP A 137 4.00 -31.50 9.11
CA TRP A 137 5.02 -30.47 9.07
C TRP A 137 6.36 -31.04 9.54
N ILE A 138 7.43 -30.73 8.82
CA ILE A 138 8.79 -31.21 9.06
C ILE A 138 9.68 -30.00 9.34
N GLY A 139 10.45 -30.06 10.43
CA GLY A 139 11.48 -29.07 10.76
C GLY A 139 12.86 -29.57 10.35
N MET A 140 13.60 -28.77 9.59
CA MET A 140 14.99 -29.10 9.24
C MET A 140 15.83 -27.85 9.02
N ASP A 141 17.14 -27.99 9.21
CA ASP A 141 18.09 -26.97 8.76
C ASP A 141 18.40 -27.15 7.27
N ILE A 142 18.34 -26.06 6.52
CA ILE A 142 18.76 -25.99 5.12
C ILE A 142 20.20 -25.49 5.07
N GLY A 143 21.02 -26.21 4.29
CA GLY A 143 22.44 -25.93 4.09
C GLY A 143 23.29 -26.03 5.35
N LYS A 144 24.42 -25.30 5.38
CA LYS A 144 25.37 -25.35 6.49
C LYS A 144 24.92 -24.39 7.59
N VAL A 145 24.75 -24.95 8.80
CA VAL A 145 24.49 -24.22 10.04
C VAL A 145 25.42 -24.75 11.14
N ASN A 146 25.95 -23.89 12.01
CA ASN A 146 26.80 -24.36 13.12
C ASN A 146 25.98 -24.69 14.38
N ILE A 147 24.82 -24.06 14.56
CA ILE A 147 23.86 -24.40 15.63
C ILE A 147 22.58 -24.92 15.00
N LYS A 148 22.17 -26.13 15.39
CA LYS A 148 20.94 -26.76 14.89
C LYS A 148 19.72 -25.97 15.32
N GLY A 149 18.83 -25.71 14.36
CA GLY A 149 17.56 -25.06 14.61
C GLY A 149 16.53 -26.00 15.23
N SER A 150 15.38 -25.44 15.61
CA SER A 150 14.26 -26.19 16.17
C SER A 150 12.92 -25.64 15.73
N SER A 151 11.91 -26.50 15.73
CA SER A 151 10.52 -26.14 15.43
C SER A 151 9.62 -26.69 16.52
N ARG A 152 8.81 -25.82 17.13
CA ARG A 152 7.81 -26.19 18.14
C ARG A 152 6.49 -25.52 17.81
N HIS A 153 5.40 -26.29 17.89
CA HIS A 153 4.04 -25.78 17.78
C HIS A 153 3.29 -26.15 19.06
N ASP A 154 2.82 -25.15 19.80
CA ASP A 154 2.10 -25.30 21.07
C ASP A 154 1.08 -24.19 21.22
N ASN A 155 -0.15 -24.51 21.65
CA ASN A 155 -1.24 -23.55 21.85
C ASN A 155 -1.46 -22.56 20.69
N GLY A 156 -1.34 -23.01 19.44
CA GLY A 156 -1.53 -22.19 18.24
C GLY A 156 -0.38 -21.24 17.90
N VAL A 157 0.73 -21.32 18.65
CA VAL A 157 1.95 -20.53 18.43
C VAL A 157 3.07 -21.43 17.91
N TYR A 158 3.66 -21.03 16.79
CA TYR A 158 4.81 -21.65 16.16
C TYR A 158 6.07 -20.93 16.61
N THR A 159 6.91 -21.59 17.39
CA THR A 159 8.22 -21.10 17.79
C THR A 159 9.29 -21.76 16.94
N ILE A 160 9.93 -20.98 16.08
CA ILE A 160 10.92 -21.46 15.12
C ILE A 160 12.27 -20.83 15.45
N GLN A 161 13.29 -21.66 15.64
CA GLN A 161 14.64 -21.23 15.92
C GLN A 161 15.55 -21.58 14.76
N GLY A 162 16.29 -20.61 14.25
CA GLY A 162 17.25 -20.84 13.17
C GLY A 162 18.53 -20.04 13.35
N SER A 163 19.66 -20.72 13.14
CA SER A 163 20.94 -20.09 12.86
C SER A 163 21.16 -20.04 11.34
N GLY A 164 22.29 -19.50 10.90
CA GLY A 164 22.73 -19.62 9.52
C GLY A 164 23.16 -18.29 8.92
N THR A 165 23.97 -18.37 7.87
CA THR A 165 24.46 -17.17 7.19
C THR A 165 23.34 -16.41 6.50
N ASP A 166 22.70 -16.89 5.45
CA ASP A 166 21.59 -16.17 4.81
C ASP A 166 20.84 -17.10 3.87
N PHE A 167 19.75 -16.63 3.26
CA PHE A 167 19.14 -17.28 2.10
C PHE A 167 18.92 -16.29 0.95
N LEU A 168 19.86 -15.35 0.74
CA LEU A 168 19.82 -14.37 -0.35
C LEU A 168 20.83 -14.73 -1.45
N TYR A 169 22.13 -14.57 -1.21
CA TYR A 169 23.17 -14.58 -2.26
C TYR A 169 24.08 -15.83 -2.33
N GLY A 170 23.92 -16.80 -1.42
CA GLY A 170 24.80 -17.96 -1.30
C GLY A 170 24.01 -19.26 -1.18
N PRO A 171 24.67 -20.41 -0.89
CA PRO A 171 23.92 -21.54 -0.40
C PRO A 171 23.18 -21.11 0.86
N ASP A 172 21.89 -21.42 0.90
CA ASP A 172 20.99 -21.04 1.95
C ASP A 172 21.42 -21.67 3.28
N GLY A 173 21.39 -20.90 4.36
CA GLY A 173 21.63 -21.31 5.75
C GLY A 173 20.53 -20.79 6.66
N PHE A 174 19.58 -21.66 7.02
CA PHE A 174 18.42 -21.29 7.84
C PHE A 174 17.68 -22.53 8.38
N HIS A 175 16.77 -22.35 9.33
CA HIS A 175 15.83 -23.40 9.75
C HIS A 175 14.49 -23.26 9.03
N TYR A 176 13.98 -24.37 8.49
CA TYR A 176 12.75 -24.44 7.72
C TYR A 176 11.76 -25.40 8.36
N TYR A 177 10.57 -24.90 8.68
CA TYR A 177 9.43 -25.70 9.13
C TYR A 177 8.36 -25.71 8.06
N TYR A 178 8.09 -26.85 7.43
CA TYR A 178 7.34 -26.88 6.18
C TYR A 178 6.48 -28.13 6.00
N SER A 179 5.56 -28.05 5.05
CA SER A 179 4.82 -29.18 4.49
C SER A 179 4.95 -29.19 2.97
N GLU A 180 4.56 -30.27 2.30
CA GLU A 180 4.56 -30.29 0.83
C GLU A 180 3.26 -29.72 0.26
N LEU A 181 3.38 -29.03 -0.87
CA LEU A 181 2.28 -28.45 -1.64
C LEU A 181 2.31 -29.00 -3.07
N ASP A 182 1.17 -29.49 -3.55
CA ASP A 182 0.97 -29.86 -4.95
C ASP A 182 0.21 -28.74 -5.68
N GLY A 183 0.91 -28.01 -6.55
CA GLY A 183 0.31 -26.97 -7.39
C GLY A 183 0.04 -25.66 -6.64
N ASN A 184 -1.20 -25.19 -6.71
CA ASN A 184 -1.61 -23.86 -6.23
C ASN A 184 -1.77 -23.82 -4.72
N GLY A 185 -1.35 -22.73 -4.09
CA GLY A 185 -1.44 -22.63 -2.65
C GLY A 185 -1.29 -21.23 -2.11
N ILE A 186 -1.79 -21.04 -0.88
CA ILE A 186 -1.71 -19.80 -0.13
C ILE A 186 -1.20 -20.15 1.25
N ILE A 187 -0.17 -19.45 1.71
CA ILE A 187 0.23 -19.45 3.12
C ILE A 187 0.03 -18.06 3.71
N THR A 188 -0.54 -18.01 4.91
CA THR A 188 -0.66 -16.79 5.73
C THR A 188 -0.13 -17.05 7.12
N ALA A 189 0.50 -16.07 7.75
CA ALA A 189 0.87 -16.09 9.17
C ALA A 189 0.97 -14.67 9.72
N ARG A 190 0.92 -14.51 11.04
CA ARG A 190 1.40 -13.30 11.72
C ARG A 190 2.68 -13.60 12.46
N LEU A 191 3.75 -12.88 12.12
CA LEU A 191 5.00 -12.86 12.87
C LEU A 191 4.80 -11.95 14.08
N THR A 192 4.64 -12.54 15.26
CA THR A 192 4.36 -11.81 16.50
C THR A 192 5.61 -11.26 17.15
N ASP A 193 6.72 -11.97 17.02
CA ASP A 193 7.99 -11.64 17.67
C ASP A 193 9.16 -12.28 16.93
N MET A 194 10.32 -11.64 16.98
CA MET A 194 11.58 -12.17 16.47
C MET A 194 12.77 -11.53 17.20
N ASP A 195 13.75 -12.35 17.57
CA ASP A 195 15.00 -11.86 18.16
C ASP A 195 15.76 -10.93 17.20
N ASP A 196 16.26 -9.79 17.69
CA ASP A 196 17.16 -8.91 16.94
C ASP A 196 18.61 -9.43 17.01
N THR A 197 18.85 -10.56 16.34
CA THR A 197 20.19 -11.16 16.30
C THR A 197 21.11 -10.43 15.32
N HIS A 198 20.53 -9.77 14.32
CA HIS A 198 21.17 -8.95 13.30
C HIS A 198 20.10 -8.13 12.59
N THR A 199 20.44 -6.94 12.10
CA THR A 199 19.57 -6.10 11.24
C THR A 199 19.04 -6.79 9.98
N TRP A 200 19.63 -7.92 9.59
CA TRP A 200 19.28 -8.75 8.43
C TRP A 200 18.97 -10.19 8.82
N ALA A 201 18.72 -10.46 10.10
CA ALA A 201 18.00 -11.66 10.50
C ALA A 201 16.63 -11.67 9.83
N LYS A 202 16.09 -12.85 9.54
CA LYS A 202 14.87 -12.97 8.73
C LYS A 202 13.97 -14.05 9.31
N ALA A 203 12.68 -13.74 9.37
CA ALA A 203 11.64 -14.70 9.66
C ALA A 203 10.44 -14.47 8.74
N GLY A 204 9.84 -15.54 8.19
CA GLY A 204 8.63 -15.39 7.39
C GLY A 204 8.22 -16.63 6.63
N LEU A 205 7.50 -16.41 5.54
CA LEU A 205 6.87 -17.42 4.71
C LEU A 205 7.74 -17.74 3.51
N MET A 206 7.88 -19.01 3.16
CA MET A 206 8.64 -19.44 2.00
C MET A 206 7.95 -20.60 1.29
N ILE A 207 7.89 -20.50 -0.05
CA ILE A 207 7.65 -21.61 -0.97
C ILE A 207 8.98 -21.91 -1.67
N ARG A 208 9.47 -23.14 -1.56
CA ARG A 208 10.76 -23.55 -2.15
C ARG A 208 10.66 -24.89 -2.87
N GLU A 209 11.48 -25.08 -3.89
CA GLU A 209 11.36 -26.22 -4.80
C GLU A 209 11.80 -27.56 -4.19
N SER A 210 12.81 -27.52 -3.32
CA SER A 210 13.43 -28.71 -2.74
C SER A 210 14.19 -28.36 -1.45
N GLN A 211 14.81 -29.33 -0.80
CA GLN A 211 15.67 -29.11 0.38
C GLN A 211 17.10 -28.64 0.02
N ASP A 212 17.42 -28.51 -1.27
CA ASP A 212 18.76 -28.11 -1.71
C ASP A 212 19.11 -26.66 -1.29
N ALA A 213 20.35 -26.42 -0.86
CA ALA A 213 20.75 -25.10 -0.38
C ALA A 213 20.74 -24.02 -1.48
N LYS A 214 20.69 -24.37 -2.76
CA LYS A 214 20.59 -23.43 -3.88
C LYS A 214 19.23 -23.49 -4.57
N SER A 215 18.25 -24.15 -3.96
CA SER A 215 16.91 -24.35 -4.53
C SER A 215 16.26 -23.02 -4.93
N LYS A 216 15.43 -23.06 -5.98
CA LYS A 216 14.56 -21.95 -6.31
C LYS A 216 13.56 -21.75 -5.17
N PHE A 217 13.22 -20.50 -4.89
CA PHE A 217 12.22 -20.17 -3.90
C PHE A 217 11.51 -18.87 -4.21
N VAL A 218 10.38 -18.67 -3.54
CA VAL A 218 9.72 -17.39 -3.37
C VAL A 218 9.38 -17.23 -1.89
N ASP A 219 9.66 -16.07 -1.32
CA ASP A 219 9.41 -15.81 0.09
C ASP A 219 8.83 -14.42 0.35
N VAL A 220 8.15 -14.31 1.48
CA VAL A 220 7.72 -13.06 2.10
C VAL A 220 8.22 -13.09 3.54
N ILE A 221 9.24 -12.31 3.85
CA ILE A 221 9.88 -12.31 5.18
C ILE A 221 9.93 -10.93 5.81
N SER A 222 10.16 -10.89 7.12
CA SER A 222 10.43 -9.66 7.85
C SER A 222 11.77 -9.73 8.59
N THR A 223 12.38 -8.56 8.78
CA THR A 223 13.59 -8.33 9.60
C THR A 223 13.20 -7.76 10.97
N PRO A 224 14.11 -7.78 11.98
CA PRO A 224 13.78 -7.30 13.33
C PRO A 224 13.33 -5.84 13.38
N ASN A 225 13.82 -5.01 12.45
CA ASN A 225 13.42 -3.61 12.32
C ASN A 225 12.10 -3.38 11.56
N GLY A 226 11.35 -4.44 11.25
CA GLY A 226 10.03 -4.37 10.61
C GLY A 226 10.04 -4.11 9.10
N LEU A 227 11.19 -4.23 8.43
CA LEU A 227 11.22 -4.28 6.97
C LEU A 227 10.59 -5.61 6.52
N VAL A 228 9.71 -5.55 5.51
CA VAL A 228 9.12 -6.73 4.85
C VAL A 228 9.69 -6.84 3.45
N MET A 229 10.11 -8.05 3.06
CA MET A 229 10.71 -8.33 1.77
C MET A 229 9.93 -9.41 1.05
N PHE A 230 9.63 -9.17 -0.22
CA PHE A 230 9.20 -10.20 -1.15
C PHE A 230 10.38 -10.57 -2.05
N LYS A 231 10.88 -11.81 -1.94
CA LYS A 231 12.08 -12.26 -2.64
C LYS A 231 11.78 -13.51 -3.46
N TRP A 232 12.49 -13.67 -4.58
CA TRP A 232 12.41 -14.88 -5.39
C TRP A 232 13.76 -15.18 -6.02
N ARG A 233 14.01 -16.47 -6.24
CA ARG A 233 15.21 -16.99 -6.90
C ARG A 233 14.78 -17.98 -7.97
N THR A 234 15.07 -17.66 -9.23
CA THR A 234 14.87 -18.54 -10.39
C THR A 234 16.19 -19.10 -10.95
N GLY A 235 17.33 -18.59 -10.48
CA GLY A 235 18.69 -18.94 -10.90
C GLY A 235 19.73 -18.37 -9.93
N SER A 236 20.95 -18.05 -10.40
CA SER A 236 22.08 -17.69 -9.53
C SER A 236 21.93 -16.36 -8.78
N LYS A 237 21.09 -15.43 -9.28
CA LYS A 237 20.87 -14.12 -8.66
C LYS A 237 19.45 -14.05 -8.09
N PRO A 238 19.27 -13.81 -6.78
CA PRO A 238 17.96 -13.53 -6.22
C PRO A 238 17.49 -12.14 -6.65
N CYS A 239 16.19 -11.99 -6.82
CA CYS A 239 15.53 -10.70 -7.01
C CYS A 239 14.61 -10.42 -5.82
N TYR A 240 14.48 -9.16 -5.42
CA TYR A 240 13.61 -8.80 -4.30
C TYR A 240 13.00 -7.41 -4.42
N LYS A 241 11.93 -7.19 -3.66
CA LYS A 241 11.36 -5.87 -3.34
C LYS A 241 11.16 -5.79 -1.83
N ALA A 242 11.62 -4.70 -1.22
CA ALA A 242 11.41 -4.42 0.20
C ALA A 242 10.41 -3.27 0.39
N THR A 243 9.65 -3.32 1.47
CA THR A 243 8.70 -2.30 1.92
C THR A 243 8.56 -2.33 3.43
N ARG A 244 8.06 -1.26 4.07
CA ARG A 244 7.55 -1.34 5.43
C ARG A 244 6.03 -1.29 5.40
N VAL A 245 5.39 -2.08 6.25
CA VAL A 245 3.92 -2.21 6.30
C VAL A 245 3.25 -0.85 6.48
N LEU A 246 3.74 -0.08 7.46
CA LEU A 246 3.19 1.23 7.78
C LEU A 246 3.43 2.25 6.65
N ASP A 247 4.62 2.28 6.06
CA ASP A 247 4.91 3.19 4.94
C ASP A 247 3.90 2.97 3.79
N ASN A 248 3.51 1.72 3.53
CA ASN A 248 2.53 1.39 2.49
C ASN A 248 1.10 1.82 2.87
N GLU A 249 0.71 1.63 4.13
CA GLU A 249 -0.61 2.06 4.65
C GLU A 249 -0.76 3.58 4.60
N TYR A 250 0.24 4.33 5.09
CA TYR A 250 0.24 5.79 5.04
C TYR A 250 0.27 6.32 3.60
N ASN A 251 1.07 5.72 2.72
CA ASN A 251 1.09 6.08 1.30
C ASN A 251 -0.29 5.98 0.67
N ILE A 252 -1.07 4.95 1.00
CA ILE A 252 -2.43 4.81 0.46
C ILE A 252 -3.36 5.88 1.01
N LEU A 253 -3.33 6.13 2.32
CA LEU A 253 -4.18 7.14 2.96
C LEU A 253 -3.89 8.55 2.44
N ILE A 254 -2.61 8.92 2.39
CA ILE A 254 -2.18 10.25 1.94
C ILE A 254 -2.56 10.49 0.48
N ARG A 255 -2.36 9.50 -0.40
CA ARG A 255 -2.76 9.61 -1.82
C ARG A 255 -4.26 9.80 -1.97
N LYS A 256 -5.07 9.03 -1.24
CA LYS A 256 -6.54 9.18 -1.24
C LYS A 256 -6.99 10.54 -0.69
N ALA A 257 -6.30 11.07 0.32
CA ALA A 257 -6.59 12.39 0.87
C ALA A 257 -6.26 13.53 -0.12
N PHE A 258 -5.15 13.44 -0.85
CA PHE A 258 -4.80 14.41 -1.89
C PHE A 258 -5.83 14.43 -3.01
N HIS A 259 -6.19 13.27 -3.54
CA HIS A 259 -7.22 13.10 -4.55
C HIS A 259 -8.56 13.71 -4.11
N PHE A 260 -9.03 13.36 -2.90
CA PHE A 260 -10.22 13.97 -2.32
C PHE A 260 -10.14 15.52 -2.24
N LEU A 261 -9.04 16.07 -1.72
CA LEU A 261 -8.87 17.51 -1.52
C LEU A 261 -8.76 18.26 -2.85
N GLU A 262 -8.11 17.66 -3.84
CA GLU A 262 -7.95 18.25 -5.16
C GLU A 262 -9.29 18.38 -5.89
N PHE A 263 -10.10 17.33 -5.90
CA PHE A 263 -11.43 17.39 -6.49
C PHE A 263 -12.40 18.28 -5.69
N LEU A 264 -12.21 18.40 -4.37
CA LEU A 264 -12.89 19.41 -3.55
C LEU A 264 -12.58 20.82 -4.08
N ILE A 265 -11.31 21.19 -4.21
CA ILE A 265 -10.90 22.52 -4.69
C ILE A 265 -11.38 22.75 -6.13
N LEU A 266 -11.19 21.76 -7.01
CA LEU A 266 -11.61 21.84 -8.41
C LEU A 266 -13.11 22.12 -8.54
N SER A 267 -13.95 21.40 -7.79
CA SER A 267 -15.41 21.59 -7.84
C SER A 267 -15.84 23.00 -7.41
N VAL A 268 -15.17 23.57 -6.40
CA VAL A 268 -15.41 24.94 -5.94
C VAL A 268 -14.99 25.94 -7.01
N LEU A 269 -13.82 25.76 -7.62
CA LEU A 269 -13.34 26.65 -8.68
C LEU A 269 -14.24 26.62 -9.92
N ILE A 270 -14.70 25.44 -10.36
CA ILE A 270 -15.62 25.31 -11.49
C ILE A 270 -16.96 25.98 -11.15
N TYR A 271 -17.50 25.73 -9.96
CA TYR A 271 -18.74 26.36 -9.50
C TYR A 271 -18.62 27.89 -9.50
N LEU A 272 -17.50 28.43 -9.00
CA LEU A 272 -17.23 29.87 -8.99
C LEU A 272 -17.07 30.43 -10.41
N LEU A 273 -16.34 29.75 -11.30
CA LEU A 273 -16.17 30.17 -12.69
C LEU A 273 -17.52 30.28 -13.39
N VAL A 274 -18.35 29.23 -13.32
CA VAL A 274 -19.66 29.20 -13.98
C VAL A 274 -20.60 30.25 -13.37
N SER A 275 -20.50 30.50 -12.06
CA SER A 275 -21.22 31.59 -11.40
C SER A 275 -20.76 32.98 -11.88
N LEU A 276 -19.46 33.16 -12.18
CA LEU A 276 -18.94 34.41 -12.76
C LEU A 276 -19.43 34.65 -14.19
N LEU A 277 -19.81 33.59 -14.90
CA LEU A 277 -20.48 33.65 -16.20
C LEU A 277 -21.98 33.97 -16.09
N LYS A 278 -22.48 34.27 -14.88
CA LYS A 278 -23.89 34.58 -14.58
C LYS A 278 -24.85 33.42 -14.83
N ALA A 279 -24.36 32.18 -14.84
CA ALA A 279 -25.23 31.01 -14.93
C ALA A 279 -26.09 30.84 -13.66
N LYS A 280 -27.23 30.18 -13.79
CA LYS A 280 -28.09 29.82 -12.64
C LYS A 280 -27.33 28.85 -11.74
N ARG A 281 -27.61 28.90 -10.42
CA ARG A 281 -26.98 28.03 -9.40
C ARG A 281 -27.03 26.54 -9.77
N GLY A 282 -28.17 26.06 -10.26
CA GLY A 282 -28.30 24.66 -10.70
C GLY A 282 -27.36 24.28 -11.86
N ILE A 283 -27.14 25.20 -12.80
CA ILE A 283 -26.21 24.99 -13.92
C ILE A 283 -24.77 24.93 -13.41
N ALA A 284 -24.40 25.81 -12.46
CA ALA A 284 -23.06 25.79 -11.87
C ALA A 284 -22.77 24.48 -11.10
N ILE A 285 -23.77 23.96 -10.36
CA ILE A 285 -23.66 22.66 -9.67
C ILE A 285 -23.53 21.52 -10.69
N ALA A 286 -24.42 21.48 -11.70
CA ALA A 286 -24.43 20.43 -12.71
C ALA A 286 -23.11 20.42 -13.51
N ALA A 287 -22.60 21.59 -13.90
CA ALA A 287 -21.33 21.72 -14.60
C ALA A 287 -20.15 21.24 -13.76
N ALA A 288 -20.09 21.61 -12.47
CA ALA A 288 -19.04 21.15 -11.57
C ALA A 288 -19.06 19.64 -11.39
N LEU A 289 -20.23 19.04 -11.15
CA LEU A 289 -20.35 17.59 -11.00
C LEU A 289 -19.96 16.84 -12.28
N LEU A 290 -20.47 17.29 -13.42
CA LEU A 290 -20.19 16.65 -14.71
C LEU A 290 -18.70 16.72 -15.05
N LEU A 291 -18.09 17.90 -14.95
CA LEU A 291 -16.68 18.09 -15.29
C LEU A 291 -15.77 17.34 -14.31
N CYS A 292 -16.00 17.41 -12.99
CA CYS A 292 -15.23 16.64 -12.02
C CYS A 292 -15.37 15.12 -12.26
N THR A 293 -16.56 14.62 -12.58
CA THR A 293 -16.77 13.19 -12.88
C THR A 293 -15.99 12.76 -14.13
N VAL A 294 -16.02 13.58 -15.18
CA VAL A 294 -15.23 13.34 -16.40
C VAL A 294 -13.73 13.35 -16.09
N PHE A 295 -13.25 14.33 -15.32
CA PHE A 295 -11.83 14.40 -14.94
C PHE A 295 -11.38 13.22 -14.08
N ALA A 296 -12.19 12.78 -13.12
CA ALA A 296 -11.90 11.59 -12.32
C ALA A 296 -11.79 10.32 -13.19
N GLY A 297 -12.71 10.16 -14.16
CA GLY A 297 -12.64 9.06 -15.12
C GLY A 297 -11.42 9.14 -16.05
N LEU A 298 -11.05 10.34 -16.49
CA LEU A 298 -9.86 10.56 -17.32
C LEU A 298 -8.57 10.33 -16.54
N ASP A 299 -8.52 10.67 -15.25
CA ASP A 299 -7.37 10.39 -14.38
C ASP A 299 -7.14 8.88 -14.27
N GLU A 300 -8.19 8.11 -13.96
CA GLU A 300 -8.11 6.66 -13.88
C GLU A 300 -7.79 5.99 -15.22
N PHE A 301 -8.29 6.56 -16.33
CA PHE A 301 -7.90 6.13 -17.67
C PHE A 301 -6.41 6.40 -17.92
N HIS A 302 -5.90 7.59 -17.58
CA HIS A 302 -4.50 7.93 -17.70
C HIS A 302 -3.60 7.02 -16.85
N GLN A 303 -4.04 6.66 -15.64
CA GLN A 303 -3.32 5.73 -14.76
C GLN A 303 -3.10 4.35 -15.41
N THR A 304 -3.95 3.92 -16.36
CA THR A 304 -3.75 2.64 -17.07
C THR A 304 -2.49 2.60 -17.93
N PHE A 305 -1.96 3.76 -18.32
CA PHE A 305 -0.74 3.89 -19.11
C PHE A 305 0.52 4.10 -18.27
N VAL A 306 0.38 4.24 -16.94
CA VAL A 306 1.51 4.46 -16.04
C VAL A 306 2.02 3.10 -15.52
N PRO A 307 3.26 2.69 -15.84
CA PRO A 307 3.80 1.41 -15.40
C PRO A 307 3.80 1.25 -13.87
N GLY A 308 3.28 0.13 -13.38
CA GLY A 308 3.18 -0.16 -11.95
C GLY A 308 2.01 0.53 -11.23
N ARG A 309 1.08 1.15 -11.97
CA ARG A 309 -0.22 1.61 -11.45
C ARG A 309 -1.36 0.71 -11.89
N THR A 310 -2.39 0.65 -11.06
CA THR A 310 -3.64 -0.05 -11.35
C THR A 310 -4.77 0.96 -11.25
N SER A 311 -5.61 1.04 -12.28
CA SER A 311 -6.84 1.82 -12.19
C SER A 311 -7.88 1.11 -11.33
N SER A 312 -8.72 1.90 -10.66
CA SER A 312 -9.72 1.45 -9.71
C SER A 312 -10.93 2.36 -9.73
N MET A 313 -12.12 1.77 -9.90
CA MET A 313 -13.38 2.52 -9.77
C MET A 313 -13.56 3.15 -8.38
N LEU A 314 -12.91 2.60 -7.34
CA LEU A 314 -12.95 3.20 -6.01
C LEU A 314 -12.25 4.55 -5.96
N ASP A 315 -11.23 4.77 -6.78
CA ASP A 315 -10.50 6.03 -6.80
C ASP A 315 -11.36 7.12 -7.47
N VAL A 316 -12.10 6.79 -8.55
CA VAL A 316 -13.14 7.66 -9.13
C VAL A 316 -14.19 8.07 -8.08
N PHE A 317 -14.66 7.14 -7.25
CA PHE A 317 -15.65 7.46 -6.22
C PHE A 317 -15.10 8.39 -5.14
N ILE A 318 -13.82 8.25 -4.77
CA ILE A 318 -13.17 9.15 -3.81
C ILE A 318 -13.10 10.57 -4.39
N ASP A 319 -12.73 10.72 -5.65
CA ASP A 319 -12.67 12.00 -6.35
C ASP A 319 -14.04 12.69 -6.41
N ILE A 320 -15.06 11.94 -6.83
CA ILE A 320 -16.45 12.44 -6.87
C ILE A 320 -16.92 12.84 -5.48
N SER A 321 -16.56 12.10 -4.42
CA SER A 321 -16.92 12.46 -3.05
C SER A 321 -16.28 13.77 -2.60
N GLY A 322 -15.03 14.04 -3.01
CA GLY A 322 -14.35 15.32 -2.80
C GLY A 322 -15.10 16.47 -3.47
N ALA A 323 -15.49 16.29 -4.73
CA ALA A 323 -16.25 17.27 -5.49
C ALA A 323 -17.63 17.57 -4.87
N LEU A 324 -18.36 16.54 -4.43
CA LEU A 324 -19.63 16.71 -3.72
C LEU A 324 -19.47 17.50 -2.42
N PHE A 325 -18.43 17.20 -1.65
CA PHE A 325 -18.14 17.91 -0.41
C PHE A 325 -17.73 19.37 -0.65
N GLY A 326 -16.92 19.65 -1.68
CA GLY A 326 -16.57 21.01 -2.09
C GLY A 326 -17.80 21.83 -2.47
N LEU A 327 -18.72 21.24 -3.24
CA LEU A 327 -20.01 21.85 -3.56
C LEU A 327 -20.85 22.09 -2.30
N PHE A 328 -20.94 21.14 -1.39
CA PHE A 328 -21.64 21.34 -0.12
C PHE A 328 -21.09 22.56 0.64
N VAL A 329 -19.77 22.63 0.82
CA VAL A 329 -19.08 23.72 1.53
C VAL A 329 -19.36 25.07 0.90
N ILE A 330 -19.17 25.24 -0.41
CA ILE A 330 -19.40 26.54 -1.07
C ILE A 330 -20.87 26.96 -0.98
N ASN A 331 -21.80 26.01 -1.08
CA ASN A 331 -23.22 26.28 -0.99
C ASN A 331 -23.61 26.75 0.42
N ILE A 332 -23.04 26.18 1.48
CA ILE A 332 -23.21 26.62 2.88
C ILE A 332 -22.64 28.03 3.09
N VAL A 333 -21.42 28.29 2.62
CA VAL A 333 -20.78 29.62 2.73
C VAL A 333 -21.62 30.70 2.07
N LEU A 334 -22.17 30.43 0.87
CA LEU A 334 -23.05 31.35 0.17
C LEU A 334 -24.38 31.58 0.90
N LEU A 335 -24.94 30.54 1.52
CA LEU A 335 -26.16 30.69 2.33
C LEU A 335 -25.90 31.60 3.53
N ILE A 336 -24.84 31.36 4.30
CA ILE A 336 -24.46 32.16 5.48
C ILE A 336 -24.24 33.62 5.08
N THR A 337 -23.41 33.87 4.06
CA THR A 337 -23.10 35.24 3.60
C THR A 337 -24.32 35.98 3.07
N SER A 338 -25.25 35.28 2.40
CA SER A 338 -26.50 35.89 1.93
C SER A 338 -27.43 36.29 3.07
N LYS A 339 -27.48 35.50 4.15
CA LYS A 339 -28.28 35.80 5.36
C LYS A 339 -27.71 37.01 6.08
N THR A 340 -26.39 37.09 6.25
CA THR A 340 -25.72 38.23 6.88
C THR A 340 -25.96 39.55 6.13
N ARG A 341 -25.87 39.54 4.79
CA ARG A 341 -26.15 40.72 3.95
C ARG A 341 -27.60 41.19 4.07
N ARG A 342 -28.57 40.27 4.11
CA ARG A 342 -29.98 40.63 4.33
C ARG A 342 -30.16 41.29 5.69
N ASN A 343 -29.60 40.70 6.75
CA ASN A 343 -29.69 41.25 8.10
C ASN A 343 -29.05 42.64 8.24
N GLN A 344 -27.96 42.92 7.52
CA GLN A 344 -27.38 44.27 7.47
C GLN A 344 -28.29 45.28 6.75
N LYS A 345 -28.93 44.87 5.65
CA LYS A 345 -29.87 45.73 4.89
C LYS A 345 -31.14 46.07 5.69
N TYR A 346 -31.58 45.20 6.61
CA TYR A 346 -32.71 45.49 7.49
C TYR A 346 -32.35 46.40 8.68
N LYS A 347 -31.05 46.59 8.97
CA LYS A 347 -30.56 47.48 10.03
C LYS A 347 -30.17 48.88 9.53
N SER A 348 -30.06 49.06 8.22
CA SER A 348 -29.82 50.34 7.53
C SER A 348 -31.12 50.87 6.96
#